data_AF-A0A945WK29-F1
#
_entry.id   AF-A0A945WK29-F1
#
_cell.length_a   1.000
_cell.length_b   1.000
_cell.length_c   1.000
_cell.angle_alpha   90.00
_cell.angle_beta   90.00
_cell.angle_gamma   90.00
#
_symmetry.space_group_name_H-M   'P 1'
#
loop_
_entity.id
_entity.type
_entity.pdbx_description
1 polymer ?
#
loop_
_entity_poly.entity_id
_entity_poly.type
_entity_poly.pdbx_seq_one_letter_code
_entity_poly.pdbx_strand_id
1 'polypeptide(L)'
;MKGIILAGGSGTRLHPLTLAMSKQLLPVYDKPMIYYPLSVLMMAGIKEILIISTPDDTPNFEKLLGDGSRLGCKFSYKVQEVPNGLAQAFVLGKEFIGNDSVCLILGDNIFFGHNLQGLVQSAANPTGGIVFAYHVNDPERYGVVEFDDRNKAMSLEEKPTNPKSNYAVPGLYFYDNRVIEIAENLEPSARGEYEITDVNKRYLELDELEVRVMSRGYAWLDTGTFGSLMQAGQFVQVIEERQGWKIGCIEEVAYRMKFIDKQQLEDLAKPLVKSGYGEYLMNIIS
;
A
#
# COMPACT_ATOMS: atom_id res chain seq x y z
N MET A 1 9.95 0.13 12.99
CA MET A 1 9.39 -0.40 11.74
C MET A 1 9.51 0.65 10.64
N LYS A 2 9.92 0.23 9.45
CA LYS A 2 10.00 1.05 8.24
C LYS A 2 8.91 0.66 7.23
N GLY A 3 8.66 1.52 6.25
CA GLY A 3 7.65 1.28 5.21
C GLY A 3 8.27 1.22 3.81
N ILE A 4 7.72 0.40 2.93
CA ILE A 4 8.04 0.38 1.51
C ILE A 4 6.74 0.53 0.73
N ILE A 5 6.71 1.49 -0.20
CA ILE A 5 5.69 1.58 -1.24
C ILE A 5 6.32 1.11 -2.55
N LEU A 6 5.80 0.00 -3.09
CA LEU A 6 6.17 -0.44 -4.43
C LEU A 6 5.26 0.24 -5.47
N ALA A 7 5.77 1.30 -6.10
CA ALA A 7 5.08 2.14 -7.07
C ALA A 7 5.65 2.00 -8.50
N GLY A 8 6.26 0.86 -8.81
CA GLY A 8 6.80 0.53 -10.13
C GLY A 8 5.79 -0.14 -11.08
N GLY A 9 6.34 -0.76 -12.13
CA GLY A 9 5.60 -1.49 -13.15
C GLY A 9 5.16 -0.63 -14.34
N SER A 10 4.92 -1.28 -15.47
CA SER A 10 4.60 -0.61 -16.75
C SER A 10 3.12 -0.23 -16.91
N GLY A 11 2.24 -0.69 -16.02
CA GLY A 11 0.82 -0.31 -16.04
C GLY A 11 0.05 -0.65 -17.32
N THR A 12 0.56 -1.56 -18.16
CA THR A 12 0.11 -1.77 -19.56
C THR A 12 -1.38 -2.01 -19.75
N ARG A 13 -2.08 -2.55 -18.73
CA ARG A 13 -3.54 -2.73 -18.72
C ARG A 13 -4.33 -1.41 -18.78
N LEU A 14 -3.68 -0.28 -18.54
CA LEU A 14 -4.24 1.07 -18.59
C LEU A 14 -3.72 1.89 -19.77
N HIS A 15 -3.00 1.30 -20.73
CA HIS A 15 -2.65 2.01 -21.96
C HIS A 15 -3.92 2.54 -22.66
N PRO A 16 -3.96 3.83 -23.06
CA PRO A 16 -2.81 4.73 -23.23
C PRO A 16 -2.47 5.63 -22.03
N LEU A 17 -3.17 5.56 -20.88
CA LEU A 17 -2.96 6.46 -19.74
C LEU A 17 -1.53 6.40 -19.19
N THR A 18 -0.96 5.19 -19.12
CA THR A 18 0.36 4.97 -18.53
C THR A 18 1.51 5.03 -19.53
N LEU A 19 1.28 5.51 -20.76
CA LEU A 19 2.36 5.73 -21.73
C LEU A 19 3.23 6.94 -21.37
N ALA A 20 2.66 7.93 -20.68
CA ALA A 20 3.33 9.19 -20.37
C ALA A 20 3.71 9.33 -18.88
N MET A 21 3.09 8.55 -18.00
CA MET A 21 3.32 8.62 -16.56
C MET A 21 2.97 7.31 -15.85
N SER A 22 3.62 7.06 -14.72
CA SER A 22 3.28 5.97 -13.82
C SER A 22 1.79 5.95 -13.45
N LYS A 23 1.23 4.73 -13.35
CA LYS A 23 -0.14 4.49 -12.87
C LYS A 23 -0.39 5.13 -11.50
N GLN A 24 0.59 5.04 -10.60
CA GLN A 24 0.47 5.47 -9.21
C GLN A 24 0.50 7.01 -9.07
N LEU A 25 0.76 7.74 -10.16
CA LEU A 25 0.60 9.20 -10.26
C LEU A 25 -0.75 9.61 -10.86
N LEU A 26 -1.54 8.67 -11.41
CA LEU A 26 -2.87 8.97 -11.93
C LEU A 26 -3.81 9.40 -10.79
N PRO A 27 -4.79 10.28 -11.06
CA PRO A 27 -5.75 10.69 -10.05
C PRO A 27 -6.72 9.55 -9.73
N VAL A 28 -6.98 9.37 -8.44
CA VAL A 28 -8.18 8.72 -7.95
C VAL A 28 -8.99 9.79 -7.26
N TYR A 29 -10.07 10.20 -7.93
CA TYR A 29 -10.83 11.40 -7.61
C TYR A 29 -9.93 12.66 -7.60
N ASP A 30 -9.63 13.22 -6.44
CA ASP A 30 -8.97 14.52 -6.25
C ASP A 30 -7.51 14.41 -5.77
N LYS A 31 -6.95 13.18 -5.70
CA LYS A 31 -5.59 12.92 -5.20
C LYS A 31 -4.82 11.96 -6.11
N PRO A 32 -3.49 12.07 -6.20
CA PRO A 32 -2.65 11.04 -6.83
C PRO A 32 -2.84 9.69 -6.13
N MET A 33 -2.89 8.61 -6.90
CA MET A 33 -3.12 7.24 -6.39
C MET A 33 -2.14 6.83 -5.28
N ILE A 34 -0.88 7.28 -5.31
CA ILE A 34 0.10 6.96 -4.26
C ILE A 34 -0.24 7.54 -2.88
N TYR A 35 -1.10 8.56 -2.78
CA TYR A 35 -1.50 9.15 -1.50
C TYR A 35 -2.25 8.14 -0.62
N TYR A 36 -3.03 7.25 -1.24
CA TYR A 36 -3.83 6.25 -0.53
C TYR A 36 -2.95 5.24 0.23
N PRO A 37 -2.01 4.50 -0.39
CA PRO A 37 -1.11 3.62 0.33
C PRO A 37 -0.16 4.37 1.27
N LEU A 38 0.29 5.58 0.91
CA LEU A 38 1.10 6.41 1.80
C LEU A 38 0.35 6.73 3.11
N SER A 39 -0.91 7.11 3.01
CA SER A 39 -1.75 7.39 4.19
C SER A 39 -1.89 6.16 5.10
N VAL A 40 -1.92 4.94 4.53
CA VAL A 40 -2.01 3.69 5.30
C VAL A 40 -0.75 3.44 6.10
N LEU A 41 0.44 3.62 5.49
CA LEU A 41 1.71 3.52 6.23
C LEU A 41 1.79 4.57 7.35
N MET A 42 1.39 5.81 7.06
CA MET A 42 1.39 6.88 8.06
C MET A 42 0.41 6.59 9.21
N MET A 43 -0.78 6.06 8.92
CA MET A 43 -1.75 5.61 9.94
C MET A 43 -1.19 4.49 10.83
N ALA A 44 -0.36 3.60 10.26
CA ALA A 44 0.35 2.56 11.02
C ALA A 44 1.46 3.11 11.95
N GLY A 45 1.74 4.41 11.90
CA GLY A 45 2.80 5.04 12.70
C GLY A 45 4.16 5.07 12.01
N ILE A 46 4.23 4.69 10.73
CA ILE A 46 5.50 4.58 10.01
C ILE A 46 5.88 5.94 9.43
N LYS A 47 7.05 6.44 9.84
CA LYS A 47 7.59 7.76 9.43
C LYS A 47 8.74 7.67 8.43
N GLU A 48 9.45 6.55 8.40
CA GLU A 48 10.53 6.30 7.43
C GLU A 48 9.99 5.39 6.33
N ILE A 49 9.88 5.93 5.11
CA ILE A 49 9.23 5.25 3.97
C ILE A 49 10.14 5.29 2.75
N LEU A 50 10.35 4.13 2.15
CA LEU A 50 11.03 3.97 0.87
C LEU A 50 10.01 3.84 -0.25
N ILE A 51 10.14 4.67 -1.28
CA ILE A 51 9.32 4.59 -2.50
C ILE A 51 10.18 3.97 -3.59
N ILE A 52 9.73 2.84 -4.11
CA ILE A 52 10.41 2.11 -5.18
C ILE A 52 9.63 2.29 -6.47
N SER A 53 10.27 2.81 -7.52
CA SER A 53 9.62 3.08 -8.81
C SER A 53 10.56 2.83 -9.99
N THR A 54 10.06 2.95 -11.22
CA THR A 54 10.85 2.89 -12.46
C THR A 54 11.87 4.04 -12.53
N PRO A 55 12.93 3.93 -13.36
CA PRO A 55 13.89 5.00 -13.57
C PRO A 55 13.22 6.33 -14.01
N ASP A 56 12.24 6.23 -14.90
CA ASP A 56 11.58 7.39 -15.50
C ASP A 56 10.63 8.11 -14.52
N ASP A 57 9.96 7.37 -13.62
CA ASP A 57 8.95 7.94 -12.73
C ASP A 57 9.47 8.27 -11.32
N THR A 58 10.61 7.70 -10.90
CA THR A 58 11.20 8.02 -9.58
C THR A 58 11.36 9.53 -9.35
N PRO A 59 11.90 10.32 -10.32
CA PRO A 59 11.98 11.78 -10.17
C PRO A 59 10.62 12.47 -10.03
N ASN A 60 9.55 11.92 -10.63
CA ASN A 60 8.21 12.48 -10.52
C ASN A 60 7.60 12.25 -9.13
N PHE A 61 7.87 11.10 -8.51
CA PHE A 61 7.50 10.86 -7.11
C PHE A 61 8.26 11.77 -6.15
N GLU A 62 9.56 11.95 -6.36
CA GLU A 62 10.36 12.88 -5.56
C GLU A 62 9.89 14.33 -5.71
N LYS A 63 9.51 14.74 -6.92
CA LYS A 63 8.90 16.06 -7.16
C LYS A 63 7.56 16.24 -6.44
N LEU A 64 6.75 15.18 -6.38
CA LEU A 64 5.44 15.21 -5.72
C LEU A 64 5.55 15.22 -4.19
N LEU A 65 6.35 14.33 -3.62
CA LEU A 65 6.36 14.00 -2.20
C LEU A 65 7.55 14.61 -1.43
N GLY A 66 8.61 15.02 -2.13
CA GLY A 66 9.83 15.58 -1.54
C GLY A 66 10.53 14.59 -0.61
N ASP A 67 11.24 15.10 0.39
CA ASP A 67 11.90 14.27 1.41
C ASP A 67 10.96 13.83 2.56
N GLY A 68 9.66 14.18 2.49
CA GLY A 68 8.67 13.90 3.53
C GLY A 68 8.73 14.81 4.77
N SER A 69 9.72 15.71 4.87
CA SER A 69 9.92 16.56 6.06
C SER A 69 8.72 17.46 6.36
N ARG A 70 8.02 17.91 5.31
CA ARG A 70 6.77 18.68 5.39
C ARG A 70 5.65 17.94 6.13
N LEU A 71 5.67 16.61 6.12
CA LEU A 71 4.70 15.73 6.80
C LEU A 71 5.27 15.14 8.10
N GLY A 72 6.42 15.66 8.57
CA GLY A 72 7.13 15.12 9.72
C GLY A 72 7.70 13.72 9.48
N CYS A 73 7.82 13.29 8.23
CA CYS A 73 8.31 11.98 7.81
C CYS A 73 9.70 12.08 7.15
N LYS A 74 10.25 10.94 6.76
CA LYS A 74 11.47 10.82 5.97
C LYS A 74 11.22 9.85 4.82
N PHE A 75 11.21 10.40 3.60
CA PHE A 75 11.04 9.62 2.39
C PHE A 75 12.39 9.38 1.71
N SER A 76 12.56 8.17 1.20
CA SER A 76 13.71 7.76 0.42
C SER A 76 13.22 7.15 -0.89
N TYR A 77 14.06 7.18 -1.91
CA TYR A 77 13.70 6.76 -3.26
C TYR A 77 14.70 5.72 -3.77
N LYS A 78 14.19 4.69 -4.44
CA LYS A 78 15.01 3.66 -5.07
C LYS A 78 14.43 3.29 -6.42
N VAL A 79 15.30 3.18 -7.42
CA VAL A 79 14.93 2.74 -8.75
C VAL A 79 14.85 1.21 -8.79
N GLN A 80 13.77 0.70 -9.38
CA GLN A 80 13.61 -0.66 -9.86
C GLN A 80 13.75 -0.65 -11.39
N GLU A 81 14.92 -1.06 -11.87
CA GLU A 81 15.24 -1.09 -13.31
C GLU A 81 14.34 -2.06 -14.09
N VAL A 82 14.08 -3.23 -13.51
CA VAL A 82 13.29 -4.29 -14.13
C VAL A 82 12.21 -4.75 -13.16
N PRO A 83 10.91 -4.66 -13.53
CA PRO A 83 9.81 -5.10 -12.69
C PRO A 83 9.69 -6.63 -12.73
N ASN A 84 10.55 -7.32 -11.99
CA ASN A 84 10.63 -8.79 -11.96
C ASN A 84 10.01 -9.39 -10.68
N GLY A 85 8.99 -8.74 -10.11
CA GLY A 85 8.22 -9.27 -8.99
C GLY A 85 8.22 -8.39 -7.74
N LEU A 86 7.24 -8.64 -6.87
CA LEU A 86 6.96 -7.84 -5.69
C LEU A 86 7.97 -8.06 -4.56
N ALA A 87 8.48 -9.28 -4.40
CA ALA A 87 9.43 -9.61 -3.33
C ALA A 87 10.79 -8.92 -3.52
N GLN A 88 11.11 -8.48 -4.74
CA GLN A 88 12.32 -7.70 -5.03
C GLN A 88 12.39 -6.39 -4.23
N ALA A 89 11.24 -5.87 -3.77
CA ALA A 89 11.19 -4.69 -2.92
C ALA A 89 12.06 -4.82 -1.65
N PHE A 90 12.14 -6.01 -1.05
CA PHE A 90 12.96 -6.26 0.14
C PHE A 90 14.45 -6.32 -0.18
N VAL A 91 14.82 -6.82 -1.35
CA VAL A 91 16.21 -6.85 -1.82
C VAL A 91 16.69 -5.44 -2.16
N LEU A 92 15.90 -4.68 -2.94
CA LEU A 92 16.19 -3.29 -3.28
C LEU A 92 16.21 -2.38 -2.05
N GLY A 93 15.35 -2.67 -1.06
CA GLY A 93 15.23 -1.96 0.20
C GLY A 93 16.13 -2.46 1.32
N LYS A 94 17.01 -3.46 1.10
CA LYS A 94 17.79 -4.12 2.16
C LYS A 94 18.54 -3.14 3.08
N GLU A 95 19.31 -2.22 2.50
CA GLU A 95 20.05 -1.20 3.25
C GLU A 95 19.13 -0.23 3.99
N PHE A 96 18.01 0.12 3.38
CA PHE A 96 17.01 0.99 3.99
C PHE A 96 16.34 0.29 5.19
N ILE A 97 15.94 -0.98 5.05
CA ILE A 97 15.32 -1.76 6.14
C ILE A 97 16.33 -1.92 7.28
N GLY A 98 17.57 -2.30 6.99
CA GLY A 98 18.59 -2.54 8.01
C GLY A 98 18.19 -3.70 8.93
N ASN A 99 18.11 -3.45 10.24
CA ASN A 99 17.71 -4.45 11.24
C ASN A 99 16.25 -4.27 11.71
N ASP A 100 15.48 -3.37 11.09
CA ASP A 100 14.11 -3.10 11.48
C ASP A 100 13.12 -4.11 10.87
N SER A 101 11.94 -4.22 11.46
CA SER A 101 10.75 -4.77 10.78
C SER A 101 10.24 -3.82 9.69
N VAL A 102 9.51 -4.35 8.72
CA VAL A 102 9.08 -3.61 7.52
C VAL A 102 7.64 -3.89 7.15
N CYS A 103 6.92 -2.86 6.72
CA CYS A 103 5.63 -2.96 6.05
C CYS A 103 5.80 -2.68 4.56
N LEU A 104 5.40 -3.61 3.69
CA LEU A 104 5.27 -3.41 2.25
C LEU A 104 3.81 -3.12 1.90
N ILE A 105 3.57 -2.07 1.12
CA ILE A 105 2.26 -1.79 0.51
C ILE A 105 2.43 -1.54 -0.99
N LEU A 106 1.49 -2.05 -1.78
CA LEU A 106 1.48 -1.79 -3.22
C LEU A 106 0.92 -0.40 -3.51
N GLY A 107 1.59 0.34 -4.40
CA GLY A 107 1.30 1.75 -4.68
C GLY A 107 -0.06 2.04 -5.34
N ASP A 108 -0.81 0.99 -5.69
CA ASP A 108 -2.08 1.01 -6.41
C ASP A 108 -3.26 0.47 -5.60
N ASN A 109 -3.03 0.13 -4.33
CA ASN A 109 -4.00 -0.43 -3.42
C ASN A 109 -4.65 0.66 -2.56
N ILE A 110 -5.98 0.70 -2.58
CA ILE A 110 -6.77 1.64 -1.78
C ILE A 110 -7.53 0.86 -0.72
N PHE A 111 -7.34 1.26 0.53
CA PHE A 111 -8.01 0.69 1.69
C PHE A 111 -8.88 1.75 2.36
N PHE A 112 -10.12 1.37 2.68
CA PHE A 112 -11.03 2.19 3.46
C PHE A 112 -11.82 1.28 4.41
N GLY A 113 -12.20 1.78 5.57
CA GLY A 113 -13.07 1.05 6.48
C GLY A 113 -13.03 1.58 7.89
N HIS A 114 -14.02 1.18 8.68
CA HIS A 114 -14.09 1.56 10.08
C HIS A 114 -12.85 1.05 10.82
N ASN A 115 -12.21 1.93 11.60
CA ASN A 115 -11.03 1.62 12.40
C ASN A 115 -9.85 1.01 11.60
N LEU A 116 -9.67 1.40 10.34
CA LEU A 116 -8.49 1.00 9.54
C LEU A 116 -7.17 1.35 10.25
N GLN A 117 -7.10 2.52 10.89
CA GLN A 117 -5.95 2.94 11.68
C GLN A 117 -5.62 1.92 12.79
N GLY A 118 -6.60 1.50 13.60
CA GLY A 118 -6.38 0.50 14.64
C GLY A 118 -5.94 -0.85 14.09
N LEU A 119 -6.50 -1.26 12.95
CA LEU A 119 -6.10 -2.50 12.26
C LEU A 119 -4.61 -2.48 11.89
N VAL A 120 -4.14 -1.42 11.22
CA VAL A 120 -2.74 -1.35 10.77
C VAL A 120 -1.76 -1.08 11.91
N GLN A 121 -2.15 -0.31 12.93
CA GLN A 121 -1.32 -0.11 14.12
C GLN A 121 -1.11 -1.41 14.90
N SER A 122 -2.14 -2.26 15.00
CA SER A 122 -2.02 -3.57 15.63
C SER A 122 -1.11 -4.54 14.86
N ALA A 123 -0.74 -4.23 13.62
CA ALA A 123 0.19 -5.02 12.80
C ALA A 123 1.62 -4.44 12.79
N ALA A 124 1.85 -3.25 13.35
CA ALA A 124 3.11 -2.50 13.25
C ALA A 124 4.28 -3.08 14.09
N ASN A 125 4.09 -4.24 14.74
CA ASN A 125 5.12 -4.97 15.46
C ASN A 125 4.99 -6.49 15.26
N PRO A 126 5.24 -6.99 14.05
CA PRO A 126 5.05 -8.39 13.70
C PRO A 126 6.13 -9.26 14.34
N THR A 127 5.74 -10.47 14.73
CA THR A 127 6.64 -11.60 14.93
C THR A 127 6.32 -12.58 13.81
N GLY A 128 7.24 -12.80 12.87
CA GLY A 128 6.92 -13.48 11.61
C GLY A 128 6.38 -12.54 10.53
N GLY A 129 5.40 -13.02 9.77
CA GLY A 129 4.67 -12.25 8.77
C GLY A 129 3.20 -12.07 9.17
N ILE A 130 2.65 -10.90 8.86
CA ILE A 130 1.21 -10.62 8.99
C ILE A 130 0.71 -10.16 7.62
N VAL A 131 -0.29 -10.87 7.11
CA VAL A 131 -1.01 -10.50 5.89
C VAL A 131 -2.50 -10.38 6.16
N PHE A 132 -3.20 -9.74 5.23
CA PHE A 132 -4.65 -9.58 5.31
C PHE A 132 -5.34 -10.51 4.33
N ALA A 133 -6.58 -10.88 4.65
CA ALA A 133 -7.44 -11.66 3.77
C ALA A 133 -8.74 -10.89 3.54
N TYR A 134 -9.12 -10.71 2.28
CA TYR A 134 -10.33 -9.99 1.89
C TYR A 134 -11.17 -10.85 0.95
N HIS A 135 -12.47 -10.93 1.21
CA HIS A 135 -13.38 -11.71 0.37
C HIS A 135 -13.62 -10.99 -0.96
N VAL A 136 -13.31 -11.65 -2.08
CA VAL A 136 -13.52 -11.15 -3.45
C VAL A 136 -14.45 -12.05 -4.25
N ASN A 137 -14.95 -11.55 -5.38
CA ASN A 137 -15.78 -12.34 -6.29
C ASN A 137 -14.94 -13.10 -7.34
N ASP A 138 -13.74 -12.60 -7.64
CA ASP A 138 -12.80 -13.06 -8.67
C ASP A 138 -11.42 -13.40 -8.08
N PRO A 139 -11.32 -14.42 -7.19
CA PRO A 139 -10.09 -14.77 -6.46
C PRO A 139 -8.93 -15.24 -7.35
N GLU A 140 -9.19 -15.73 -8.57
CA GLU A 140 -8.18 -16.23 -9.51
C GLU A 140 -7.16 -15.15 -9.96
N ARG A 141 -7.45 -13.88 -9.70
CA ARG A 141 -6.58 -12.75 -10.05
C ARG A 141 -5.50 -12.46 -9.01
N TYR A 142 -5.59 -13.06 -7.83
CA TYR A 142 -4.83 -12.69 -6.65
C TYR A 142 -4.13 -13.90 -6.01
N GLY A 143 -3.30 -13.65 -4.99
CA GLY A 143 -2.90 -14.68 -4.04
C GLY A 143 -4.09 -15.10 -3.18
N VAL A 144 -4.45 -16.37 -3.18
CA VAL A 144 -5.62 -16.92 -2.47
C VAL A 144 -5.16 -17.66 -1.23
N VAL A 145 -5.80 -17.39 -0.10
CA VAL A 145 -5.55 -18.09 1.17
C VAL A 145 -6.67 -19.08 1.48
N GLU A 146 -6.29 -20.33 1.76
CA GLU A 146 -7.19 -21.37 2.27
C GLU A 146 -7.17 -21.35 3.80
N PHE A 147 -8.33 -21.54 4.43
CA PHE A 147 -8.46 -21.63 5.88
C PHE A 147 -8.96 -23.01 6.31
N ASP A 148 -8.54 -23.47 7.49
CA ASP A 148 -9.17 -24.61 8.17
C ASP A 148 -10.49 -24.23 8.87
N ASP A 149 -11.15 -25.22 9.49
CA ASP A 149 -12.38 -25.05 10.25
C ASP A 149 -12.24 -24.12 11.48
N ARG A 150 -11.02 -23.78 11.88
CA ARG A 150 -10.69 -22.89 13.00
C ARG A 150 -10.23 -21.51 12.52
N ASN A 151 -10.35 -21.20 11.24
CA ASN A 151 -9.85 -19.99 10.58
C ASN A 151 -8.31 -19.82 10.64
N LYS A 152 -7.55 -20.90 10.78
CA LYS A 152 -6.09 -20.89 10.59
C LYS A 152 -5.78 -21.03 9.10
N ALA A 153 -4.84 -20.23 8.59
CA ALA A 153 -4.38 -20.34 7.21
C ALA A 153 -3.68 -21.69 6.97
N MET A 154 -4.06 -22.39 5.91
CA MET A 154 -3.57 -23.73 5.57
C MET A 154 -2.69 -23.73 4.32
N SER A 155 -3.10 -23.00 3.29
CA SER A 155 -2.34 -22.88 2.05
C SER A 155 -2.47 -21.50 1.43
N LEU A 156 -1.50 -21.16 0.58
CA LEU A 156 -1.43 -19.92 -0.19
C LEU A 156 -1.06 -20.25 -1.63
N GLU A 157 -1.85 -19.77 -2.58
CA GLU A 157 -1.64 -20.03 -4.00
C GLU A 157 -1.71 -18.72 -4.80
N GLU A 158 -0.69 -18.47 -5.63
CA GLU A 158 -0.65 -17.28 -6.49
C GLU A 158 -1.46 -17.51 -7.75
N LYS A 159 -2.52 -16.72 -7.96
CA LYS A 159 -3.39 -16.74 -9.15
C LYS A 159 -3.83 -18.16 -9.56
N PRO A 160 -4.47 -18.92 -8.66
CA PRO A 160 -4.88 -20.29 -8.94
C PRO A 160 -5.96 -20.34 -10.02
N THR A 161 -5.89 -21.33 -10.91
CA THR A 161 -6.94 -21.58 -11.91
C THR A 161 -8.22 -22.15 -11.31
N ASN A 162 -8.10 -22.86 -10.18
CA ASN A 162 -9.22 -23.36 -9.39
C ASN A 162 -9.04 -22.96 -7.91
N PRO A 163 -9.50 -21.77 -7.52
CA PRO A 163 -9.26 -21.19 -6.20
C PRO A 163 -9.91 -22.03 -5.08
N LYS A 164 -9.16 -22.28 -4.01
CA LYS A 164 -9.65 -23.06 -2.85
C LYS A 164 -10.54 -22.25 -1.91
N SER A 165 -10.54 -20.93 -2.03
CA SER A 165 -11.39 -20.02 -1.27
C SER A 165 -11.64 -18.73 -2.06
N ASN A 166 -12.55 -17.90 -1.56
CA ASN A 166 -12.79 -16.55 -2.09
C ASN A 166 -12.00 -15.46 -1.36
N TYR A 167 -11.00 -15.82 -0.55
CA TYR A 167 -10.19 -14.88 0.20
C TYR A 167 -8.89 -14.58 -0.53
N ALA A 168 -8.80 -13.37 -1.07
CA ALA A 168 -7.59 -12.83 -1.67
C ALA A 168 -6.72 -12.15 -0.61
N VAL A 169 -5.41 -12.15 -0.83
CA VAL A 169 -4.42 -11.41 -0.04
C VAL A 169 -4.22 -10.03 -0.68
N PRO A 170 -4.67 -8.93 -0.04
CA PRO A 170 -4.46 -7.58 -0.54
C PRO A 170 -2.97 -7.19 -0.51
N GLY A 171 -2.63 -6.12 -1.24
CA GLY A 171 -1.29 -5.58 -1.34
C GLY A 171 -0.78 -4.86 -0.10
N LEU A 172 -0.93 -5.43 1.10
CA LEU A 172 -0.49 -4.89 2.39
C LEU A 172 0.09 -6.01 3.25
N TYR A 173 1.38 -5.91 3.58
CA TYR A 173 2.15 -6.97 4.21
C TYR A 173 3.05 -6.41 5.30
N PHE A 174 3.06 -7.01 6.48
CA PHE A 174 3.95 -6.65 7.58
C PHE A 174 4.87 -7.83 7.86
N TYR A 175 6.16 -7.60 7.97
CA TYR A 175 7.13 -8.65 8.28
C TYR A 175 8.15 -8.20 9.30
N ASP A 176 8.67 -9.16 10.06
CA ASP A 176 9.93 -8.97 10.74
C ASP A 176 11.13 -8.92 9.76
N ASN A 177 12.32 -8.74 10.31
CA ASN A 177 13.52 -8.49 9.52
C ASN A 177 13.96 -9.67 8.64
N ARG A 178 13.56 -10.92 8.96
CA ARG A 178 13.94 -12.13 8.21
C ARG A 178 13.42 -12.12 6.78
N VAL A 179 12.46 -11.25 6.47
CA VAL A 179 11.93 -11.06 5.11
C VAL A 179 13.02 -10.74 4.09
N ILE A 180 14.10 -10.07 4.50
CA ILE A 180 15.24 -9.76 3.62
C ILE A 180 15.89 -11.06 3.15
N GLU A 181 16.28 -11.93 4.09
CA GLU A 181 16.92 -13.21 3.79
C GLU A 181 15.99 -14.14 3.01
N ILE A 182 14.70 -14.18 3.38
CA ILE A 182 13.69 -14.97 2.65
C ILE A 182 13.60 -14.49 1.21
N ALA A 183 13.51 -13.18 0.97
CA ALA A 183 13.39 -12.61 -0.37
C ALA A 183 14.67 -12.79 -1.22
N GLU A 184 15.86 -12.73 -0.61
CA GLU A 184 17.14 -12.95 -1.31
C GLU A 184 17.32 -14.40 -1.80
N ASN A 185 16.68 -15.36 -1.12
CA ASN A 185 16.77 -16.78 -1.45
C ASN A 185 15.60 -17.32 -2.28
N LEU A 186 14.70 -16.45 -2.77
CA LEU A 186 13.60 -16.88 -3.64
C LEU A 186 14.09 -17.24 -5.03
N GLU A 187 13.46 -18.25 -5.62
CA GLU A 187 13.59 -18.56 -7.04
C GLU A 187 12.48 -17.84 -7.83
N PRO A 188 12.74 -17.42 -9.08
CA PRO A 188 11.71 -16.86 -9.94
C PRO A 188 10.58 -17.86 -10.20
N SER A 189 9.33 -17.39 -10.24
CA SER A 189 8.18 -18.20 -10.61
C SER A 189 8.24 -18.65 -12.08
N ALA A 190 7.31 -19.49 -12.51
CA ALA A 190 7.16 -19.89 -13.91
C ALA A 190 6.95 -18.68 -14.88
N ARG A 191 6.59 -17.51 -14.34
CA ARG A 191 6.43 -16.25 -15.09
C ARG A 191 7.70 -15.38 -15.06
N GLY A 192 8.74 -15.81 -14.35
CA GLY A 192 9.99 -15.06 -14.17
C GLY A 192 9.90 -13.95 -13.12
N GLU A 193 8.93 -14.02 -12.20
CA GLU A 193 8.72 -13.02 -11.14
C GLU A 193 9.07 -13.58 -9.76
N TYR A 194 9.67 -12.76 -8.89
CA TYR A 194 9.84 -13.06 -7.47
C TYR A 194 8.55 -12.74 -6.71
N GLU A 195 7.74 -13.77 -6.47
CA GLU A 195 6.38 -13.64 -5.95
C GLU A 195 6.38 -13.34 -4.45
N ILE A 196 5.57 -12.36 -4.03
CA ILE A 196 5.33 -12.12 -2.60
C ILE A 196 4.61 -13.31 -1.94
N THR A 197 3.83 -14.06 -2.70
CA THR A 197 3.15 -15.26 -2.23
C THR A 197 4.14 -16.35 -1.79
N ASP A 198 5.32 -16.43 -2.40
CA ASP A 198 6.35 -17.39 -1.96
C ASP A 198 7.05 -16.93 -0.67
N VAL A 199 7.21 -15.62 -0.44
CA VAL A 199 7.59 -15.08 0.89
C VAL A 199 6.55 -15.50 1.94
N ASN A 200 5.26 -15.33 1.63
CA ASN A 200 4.17 -15.67 2.55
C ASN A 200 4.14 -17.17 2.86
N LYS A 201 4.31 -18.03 1.84
CA LYS A 201 4.42 -19.49 2.03
C LYS A 201 5.57 -19.84 2.95
N ARG A 202 6.73 -19.18 2.83
CA ARG A 202 7.87 -19.44 3.71
C ARG A 202 7.54 -19.17 5.18
N TYR A 203 6.87 -18.05 5.48
CA TYR A 203 6.40 -17.78 6.84
C TYR A 203 5.32 -18.77 7.29
N LEU A 204 4.44 -19.21 6.37
CA LEU A 204 3.41 -20.20 6.66
C LEU A 204 4.01 -21.56 7.03
N GLU A 205 5.03 -22.02 6.31
CA GLU A 205 5.77 -23.25 6.60
C GLU A 205 6.47 -23.23 7.97
N LEU A 206 6.87 -22.03 8.42
CA LEU A 206 7.47 -21.82 9.74
C LEU A 206 6.42 -21.73 10.86
N ASP A 207 5.12 -21.80 10.54
CA ASP A 207 4.00 -21.51 11.44
C ASP A 207 4.04 -20.09 12.04
N GLU A 208 4.58 -19.14 11.27
CA GLU A 208 4.81 -17.76 11.67
C GLU A 208 4.14 -16.76 10.71
N LEU A 209 3.10 -17.20 9.99
CA LEU A 209 2.25 -16.33 9.20
C LEU A 209 0.90 -16.13 9.90
N GLU A 210 0.65 -14.91 10.36
CA GLU A 210 -0.66 -14.49 10.82
C GLU A 210 -1.49 -13.96 9.64
N VAL A 211 -2.71 -14.46 9.47
CA VAL A 211 -3.64 -13.98 8.43
C VAL A 211 -4.85 -13.31 9.09
N ARG A 212 -4.98 -11.99 8.89
CA ARG A 212 -6.06 -11.17 9.45
C ARG A 212 -7.18 -10.95 8.45
N VAL A 213 -8.37 -11.47 8.74
CA VAL A 213 -9.53 -11.30 7.87
C VAL A 213 -10.10 -9.88 7.99
N MET A 214 -10.12 -9.16 6.87
CA MET A 214 -10.84 -7.88 6.74
C MET A 214 -12.34 -8.16 6.63
N SER A 215 -13.11 -7.68 7.61
CA SER A 215 -14.57 -7.83 7.63
C SER A 215 -15.25 -7.09 6.47
N ARG A 216 -16.52 -7.39 6.22
CA ARG A 216 -17.35 -6.77 5.17
C ARG A 216 -17.46 -5.23 5.25
N GLY A 217 -17.10 -4.62 6.38
CA GLY A 217 -17.10 -3.17 6.56
C GLY A 217 -15.88 -2.45 5.98
N TYR A 218 -14.88 -3.20 5.49
CA TYR A 218 -13.77 -2.65 4.74
C TYR A 218 -14.08 -2.64 3.24
N ALA A 219 -13.51 -1.68 2.54
CA ALA A 219 -13.41 -1.65 1.09
C ALA A 219 -11.92 -1.75 0.72
N TRP A 220 -11.61 -2.72 -0.14
CA TRP A 220 -10.32 -2.82 -0.82
C TRP A 220 -10.55 -2.68 -2.33
N LEU A 221 -9.83 -1.74 -2.94
CA LEU A 221 -9.97 -1.43 -4.36
C LEU A 221 -8.59 -1.54 -5.04
N ASP A 222 -8.49 -2.45 -6.01
CA ASP A 222 -7.35 -2.59 -6.92
C ASP A 222 -7.62 -1.83 -8.23
N THR A 223 -6.77 -0.86 -8.55
CA THR A 223 -6.93 0.08 -9.67
C THR A 223 -6.29 -0.42 -10.98
N GLY A 224 -6.12 -1.75 -11.13
CA GLY A 224 -5.43 -2.36 -12.28
C GLY A 224 -6.13 -2.31 -13.65
N THR A 225 -7.36 -1.81 -13.77
CA THR A 225 -8.12 -1.72 -15.04
C THR A 225 -8.88 -0.39 -15.14
N PHE A 226 -9.31 0.00 -16.36
CA PHE A 226 -10.11 1.22 -16.54
C PHE A 226 -11.39 1.22 -15.70
N GLY A 227 -12.10 0.08 -15.68
CA GLY A 227 -13.31 -0.08 -14.88
C GLY A 227 -13.04 0.06 -13.39
N SER A 228 -12.01 -0.62 -12.88
CA SER A 228 -11.69 -0.57 -11.45
C SER A 228 -11.10 0.76 -10.99
N LEU A 229 -10.35 1.47 -11.85
CA LEU A 229 -9.89 2.84 -11.60
C LEU A 229 -11.07 3.82 -11.51
N MET A 230 -12.04 3.72 -12.43
CA MET A 230 -13.25 4.56 -12.40
C MET A 230 -14.11 4.28 -11.17
N GLN A 231 -14.29 3.00 -10.81
CA GLN A 231 -14.99 2.60 -9.60
C GLN A 231 -14.31 3.16 -8.35
N ALA A 232 -12.98 3.13 -8.28
CA ALA A 232 -12.24 3.72 -7.17
C ALA A 232 -12.46 5.23 -7.06
N GLY A 233 -12.39 5.96 -8.17
CA GLY A 233 -12.68 7.40 -8.19
C GLY A 233 -14.10 7.72 -7.72
N GLN A 234 -15.10 6.98 -8.22
CA GLN A 234 -16.50 7.14 -7.82
C GLN A 234 -16.73 6.80 -6.35
N PHE A 235 -16.11 5.73 -5.84
CA PHE A 235 -16.20 5.36 -4.44
C PHE A 235 -15.69 6.48 -3.54
N VAL A 236 -14.48 6.99 -3.81
CA VAL A 236 -13.89 8.08 -3.04
C VAL A 236 -14.79 9.31 -3.10
N GLN A 237 -15.19 9.74 -4.30
CA GLN A 237 -16.09 10.88 -4.48
C GLN A 237 -17.35 10.78 -3.60
N VAL A 238 -18.06 9.65 -3.69
CA VAL A 238 -19.33 9.46 -2.97
C VAL A 238 -19.11 9.52 -1.46
N ILE A 239 -18.03 8.93 -0.94
CA ILE A 239 -17.76 8.96 0.50
C ILE A 239 -17.38 10.38 0.94
N GLU A 240 -16.49 11.07 0.23
CA GLU A 240 -16.05 12.41 0.59
C GLU A 240 -17.19 13.43 0.55
N GLU A 241 -18.02 13.42 -0.50
CA GLU A 241 -19.16 14.34 -0.63
C GLU A 241 -20.23 14.10 0.43
N ARG A 242 -20.40 12.85 0.89
CA ARG A 242 -21.42 12.49 1.88
C ARG A 242 -20.99 12.74 3.32
N GLN A 243 -19.70 12.52 3.63
CA GLN A 243 -19.19 12.63 4.99
C GLN A 243 -18.49 13.96 5.27
N GLY A 244 -18.02 14.66 4.23
CA GLY A 244 -17.21 15.87 4.37
C GLY A 244 -15.78 15.59 4.84
N TRP A 245 -15.34 14.32 4.84
CA TRP A 245 -13.99 13.89 5.23
C TRP A 245 -13.26 13.28 4.05
N LYS A 246 -11.95 13.55 3.94
CA LYS A 246 -11.12 13.07 2.84
C LYS A 246 -10.52 11.70 3.09
N ILE A 247 -10.50 10.86 2.06
CA ILE A 247 -9.82 9.56 2.09
C ILE A 247 -8.41 9.72 1.50
N GLY A 248 -7.38 9.21 2.18
CA GLY A 248 -6.01 9.30 1.68
C GLY A 248 -5.40 10.71 1.82
N CYS A 249 -5.93 11.55 2.72
CA CYS A 249 -5.38 12.86 3.00
C CYS A 249 -4.13 12.76 3.90
N ILE A 250 -2.94 12.83 3.31
CA ILE A 250 -1.68 12.57 4.03
C ILE A 250 -1.34 13.68 5.03
N GLU A 251 -1.73 14.92 4.78
CA GLU A 251 -1.54 16.05 5.70
C GLU A 251 -2.43 15.91 6.94
N GLU A 252 -3.68 15.49 6.77
CA GLU A 252 -4.58 15.20 7.88
C GLU A 252 -4.06 14.02 8.71
N VAL A 253 -3.61 12.93 8.07
CA VAL A 253 -3.02 11.80 8.78
C VAL A 253 -1.79 12.24 9.57
N ALA A 254 -0.89 13.03 8.96
CA ALA A 254 0.29 13.56 9.66
C ALA A 254 -0.11 14.38 10.90
N TYR A 255 -1.13 15.23 10.80
CA TYR A 255 -1.61 16.04 11.91
C TYR A 255 -2.26 15.19 13.01
N ARG A 256 -3.17 14.27 12.66
CA ARG A 256 -3.84 13.38 13.63
C ARG A 256 -2.87 12.43 14.33
N MET A 257 -1.83 11.99 13.62
CA MET A 257 -0.73 11.18 14.14
C MET A 257 0.31 12.00 14.92
N LYS A 258 0.13 13.33 15.01
CA LYS A 258 1.04 14.28 15.68
C LYS A 258 2.46 14.29 15.10
N PHE A 259 2.59 13.99 13.80
CA PHE A 259 3.86 14.14 13.09
C PHE A 259 4.16 15.60 12.78
N ILE A 260 3.11 16.40 12.61
CA ILE A 260 3.16 17.84 12.43
C ILE A 260 2.20 18.54 13.40
N ASP A 261 2.49 19.80 13.70
CA ASP A 261 1.62 20.65 14.52
C ASP A 261 0.57 21.41 13.68
N LYS A 262 -0.27 22.19 14.37
CA LYS A 262 -1.32 23.00 13.75
C LYS A 262 -0.76 24.04 12.77
N GLN A 263 0.36 24.69 13.11
CA GLN A 263 0.93 25.75 12.27
C GLN A 263 1.48 25.15 10.97
N GLN A 264 2.17 24.01 11.07
CA GLN A 264 2.66 23.27 9.93
C GLN A 264 1.50 22.82 9.02
N LEU A 265 0.39 22.31 9.57
CA LEU A 265 -0.78 21.95 8.78
C LEU A 265 -1.40 23.16 8.06
N GLU A 266 -1.51 24.30 8.75
CA GLU A 266 -2.02 25.54 8.17
C GLU A 266 -1.16 26.00 6.98
N ASP A 267 0.16 25.92 7.10
CA ASP A 267 1.09 26.32 6.06
C ASP A 267 1.05 25.40 4.82
N LEU A 268 0.76 24.11 5.01
CA LEU A 268 0.49 23.17 3.91
C LEU A 268 -0.86 23.44 3.23
N ALA A 269 -1.86 23.89 3.99
CA ALA A 269 -3.20 24.15 3.48
C ALA A 269 -3.28 25.39 2.59
N LYS A 270 -2.61 26.49 2.98
CA LYS A 270 -2.63 27.80 2.27
C LYS A 270 -2.46 27.72 0.74
N PRO A 271 -1.43 27.04 0.19
CA PRO A 271 -1.26 26.96 -1.26
C PRO A 271 -2.34 26.13 -1.98
N LEU A 272 -3.08 25.29 -1.26
CA LEU A 272 -4.05 24.35 -1.80
C LEU A 272 -5.51 24.82 -1.69
N VAL A 273 -5.76 26.00 -1.12
CA VAL A 273 -7.13 26.53 -0.90
C VAL A 273 -7.93 26.59 -2.21
N LYS A 274 -7.31 27.02 -3.32
CA LYS A 274 -8.00 27.18 -4.60
C LYS A 274 -8.59 25.89 -5.19
N SER A 275 -8.08 24.71 -4.80
CA SER A 275 -8.61 23.42 -5.27
C SER A 275 -9.72 22.86 -4.38
N GLY A 276 -10.06 23.52 -3.27
CA GLY A 276 -10.93 22.99 -2.21
C GLY A 276 -10.22 22.01 -1.25
N TYR A 277 -9.08 21.43 -1.65
CA TYR A 277 -8.29 20.57 -0.76
C TYR A 277 -7.74 21.33 0.45
N GLY A 278 -7.22 22.54 0.23
CA GLY A 278 -6.75 23.40 1.33
C GLY A 278 -7.86 23.90 2.25
N GLU A 279 -9.07 24.15 1.71
CA GLU A 279 -10.23 24.53 2.54
C GLU A 279 -10.59 23.41 3.51
N TYR A 280 -10.56 22.15 3.05
CA TYR A 280 -10.73 20.99 3.92
C TYR A 280 -9.70 20.96 5.06
N LEU A 281 -8.42 21.14 4.75
CA LEU A 281 -7.35 21.14 5.76
C LEU A 281 -7.53 22.28 6.79
N MET A 282 -7.95 23.47 6.34
CA MET A 282 -8.25 24.60 7.23
C MET A 282 -9.44 24.32 8.14
N ASN A 283 -10.45 23.57 7.67
CA ASN A 283 -11.61 23.21 8.48
C ASN A 283 -11.27 22.19 9.57
N ILE A 284 -10.27 21.31 9.36
CA ILE A 284 -9.84 20.34 10.38
C ILE A 284 -9.18 21.02 11.59
N ILE A 285 -8.51 22.16 11.38
CA ILE A 285 -7.79 22.88 12.44
C ILE A 285 -8.64 23.94 13.16
N SER A 286 -9.84 24.22 12.65
CA SER A 286 -10.78 25.20 13.20
C SER A 286 -11.60 24.60 14.33
#